data_AF-X1ELD3-F1
#
_entry.id   AF-X1ELD3-F1
#
_cell.length_a   1.000
_cell.length_b   1.000
_cell.length_c   1.000
_cell.angle_alpha   90.00
_cell.angle_beta   90.00
_cell.angle_gamma   90.00
#
_symmetry.space_group_name_H-M   'P 1'
#
loop_
_entity.id
_entity.type
_entity.pdbx_description
1 polymer ?
#
loop_
_entity_poly.entity_id
_entity_poly.type
_entity_poly.pdbx_seq_one_letter_code
_entity_poly.pdbx_strand_id
1 'polypeptide(L)' 'MKIAALSDIHGNLAALDAVLDDVRRRGADVIVNLGDILSGALHP' A
#
# COMPACT_ATOMS: atom_id res chain seq x y z
N MET A 1 8.63 16.43 6.58
CA MET A 1 7.40 15.83 6.04
C MET A 1 7.76 14.82 4.97
N LYS A 2 7.57 13.54 5.25
CA LYS A 2 7.80 12.41 4.34
C LYS A 2 6.46 11.83 3.92
N ILE A 3 6.25 11.69 2.61
CA ILE A 3 5.03 11.14 2.03
C ILE A 3 5.36 9.78 1.41
N ALA A 4 4.54 8.77 1.72
CA ALA A 4 4.54 7.49 1.03
C ALA A 4 3.39 7.46 0.02
N ALA A 5 3.73 7.39 -1.28
CA ALA A 5 2.76 7.21 -2.35
C ALA A 5 2.69 5.73 -2.73
N LEU A 6 1.49 5.15 -2.66
CA LEU A 6 1.21 3.75 -2.99
C LEU A 6 0.24 3.69 -4.19
N SER A 7 0.42 2.70 -5.06
CA SER A 7 -0.45 2.40 -6.21
C SER A 7 -0.49 0.88 -6.42
N ASP A 8 -1.34 0.42 -7.34
CA ASP A 8 -1.26 -0.91 -7.96
C ASP A 8 -1.30 -2.06 -6.94
N ILE A 9 -2.13 -1.88 -5.91
CA ILE A 9 -2.33 -2.89 -4.86
C ILE A 9 -2.98 -4.14 -5.46
N HIS A 10 -3.90 -3.97 -6.41
CA HIS A 10 -4.61 -5.06 -7.11
C HIS A 10 -5.10 -6.19 -6.20
N GLY A 11 -5.60 -5.85 -5.01
CA GLY A 11 -6.08 -6.82 -4.02
C GLY A 11 -5.01 -7.72 -3.38
N ASN A 12 -3.72 -7.47 -3.61
CA ASN A 12 -2.63 -8.26 -3.02
C ASN A 12 -2.38 -7.84 -1.56
N LEU A 13 -3.14 -8.45 -0.65
CA LEU A 13 -3.09 -8.15 0.78
C LEU A 13 -1.68 -8.35 1.38
N ALA A 14 -1.02 -9.46 1.05
CA ALA A 14 0.31 -9.77 1.57
C ALA A 14 1.37 -8.73 1.14
N ALA A 15 1.30 -8.26 -0.11
CA ALA A 15 2.17 -7.18 -0.58
C ALA A 15 1.87 -5.86 0.12
N LEU A 16 0.58 -5.53 0.29
CA LEU A 16 0.17 -4.32 0.99
C LEU A 16 0.69 -4.30 2.44
N ASP A 17 0.55 -5.40 3.17
CA ASP A 17 1.06 -5.50 4.56
C ASP A 17 2.58 -5.27 4.62
N ALA A 18 3.33 -5.91 3.73
CA ALA A 18 4.78 -5.74 3.66
C ALA A 18 5.20 -4.30 3.33
N VAL A 19 4.47 -3.63 2.43
CA VAL A 19 4.71 -2.22 2.08
C VAL A 19 4.37 -1.31 3.24
N LEU A 20 3.25 -1.53 3.93
CA LEU A 20 2.85 -0.73 5.09
C LEU A 20 3.87 -0.83 6.24
N ASP A 21 4.45 -2.02 6.47
CA ASP A 21 5.54 -2.19 7.43
C ASP A 21 6.79 -1.44 7.01
N ASP A 22 7.14 -1.44 5.72
CA ASP A 22 8.27 -0.66 5.22
C ASP A 22 8.04 0.85 5.35
N VAL A 23 6.82 1.32 5.06
CA VAL A 23 6.40 2.72 5.24
C VAL A 23 6.55 3.14 6.71
N ARG A 24 6.13 2.30 7.65
CA ARG A 24 6.31 2.53 9.10
C ARG A 24 7.78 2.62 9.47
N ARG A 25 8.62 1.67 9.03
CA ARG A 25 10.07 1.70 9.29
C ARG A 25 10.75 2.95 8.73
N ARG A 26 10.28 3.47 7.60
CA ARG A 26 10.82 4.68 6.97
C ARG A 26 10.31 5.97 7.61
N GLY A 27 9.32 5.91 8.50
CA GLY A 27 8.76 7.07 9.20
C GLY A 27 8.08 8.07 8.26
N ALA A 28 7.15 7.60 7.42
CA ALA A 28 6.32 8.50 6.63
C ALA A 28 5.26 9.19 7.51
N ASP A 29 5.06 10.49 7.31
CA ASP A 29 4.07 11.29 8.01
C ASP A 29 2.68 11.18 7.37
N VAL A 30 2.64 10.94 6.05
CA VAL A 30 1.40 10.84 5.26
C VAL A 30 1.51 9.69 4.28
N ILE A 31 0.44 8.91 4.16
CA ILE A 31 0.26 7.88 3.15
C ILE A 31 -0.77 8.39 2.13
N VAL A 32 -0.42 8.35 0.84
CA VAL A 32 -1.30 8.71 -0.27
C VAL A 32 -1.49 7.47 -1.14
N ASN A 33 -2.74 7.11 -1.38
CA ASN A 33 -3.11 6.05 -2.32
C ASN A 33 -3.46 6.68 -3.67
N LEU A 34 -2.82 6.21 -4.75
CA LEU A 34 -2.95 6.74 -6.10
C LEU A 34 -3.98 6.00 -6.97
N GLY A 35 -4.52 4.85 -6.52
CA GLY A 35 -5.49 4.07 -7.28
C GLY A 35 -5.10 2.60 -7.43
N ASP A 36 -5.78 1.92 -8.35
CA ASP A 36 -5.59 0.49 -8.70
C ASP A 36 -5.56 -0.43 -7.47
N ILE A 37 -6.51 -0.15 -6.56
CA ILE A 37 -6.61 -0.79 -5.25
C ILE A 37 -7.01 -2.25 -5.38
N LEU A 38 -7.95 -2.53 -6.30
CA LEU A 38 -8.57 -3.83 -6.45
C LEU A 38 -8.94 -4.09 -7.91
N SER A 39 -8.54 -5.26 -8.41
CA SER A 39 -9.02 -5.86 -9.65
C SER A 39 -8.91 -7.38 -9.51
N GLY A 40 -9.76 -8.13 -10.24
CA GLY A 40 -9.73 -9.60 -10.21
C GLY A 40 -10.39 -10.25 -8.98
N ALA A 41 -10.09 -11.53 -8.75
CA ALA A 41 -10.68 -12.32 -7.68
C ALA A 41 -10.01 -12.01 -6.32
N LEU A 42 -10.82 -11.89 -5.27
CA LEU A 42 -10.34 -11.65 -3.92
C LEU A 42 -9.79 -12.93 -3.29
N HIS A 43 -8.69 -12.79 -2.55
CA HIS A 43 -8.29 -13.82 -1.61
C HIS A 43 -9.35 -13.90 -0.49
N PRO A 44 -9.92 -15.09 -0.19
CA PRO A 44 -10.89 -15.25 0.88
C PRO A 44 -10.28 -15.03 2.26
#